data_AF-A0A0F8YVM5-F1
#
_entry.id   AF-A0A0F8YVM5-F1
#
_cell.length_a   1.000
_cell.length_b   1.000
_cell.length_c   1.000
_cell.angle_alpha   90.00
_cell.angle_beta   90.00
_cell.angle_gamma   90.00
#
_symmetry.space_group_name_H-M   'P 1'
#
loop_
_entity.id
_entity.type
_entity.pdbx_description
1 polymer ?
#
loop_
_entity_poly.entity_id
_entity_poly.type
_entity_poly.pdbx_seq_one_letter_code
_entity_poly.pdbx_strand_id
1 'polypeptide(L)'
;MTLRTFETDEEKWVQFKALCAKEGVKIGKKLNDFIDKEIKEHGDGNPAFTLDQFVDNPGMQAVPAFYRTAEDWEKYLSDNLTQYQTQVMQARQAVLQKQSRDMDL
;
A
#
# COMPACT_ATOMS: atom_id res chain seq x y z
N MET A 1 8.33 15.98 -14.59
CA MET A 1 6.94 15.51 -14.47
C MET A 1 6.06 16.75 -14.36
N THR A 2 5.17 16.98 -15.31
CA THR A 2 4.30 18.17 -15.29
C THR A 2 3.11 17.85 -14.39
N LEU A 3 3.02 18.51 -13.24
CA LEU A 3 1.85 18.38 -12.37
C LEU A 3 0.66 19.00 -13.10
N ARG A 4 -0.44 18.25 -13.21
CA ARG A 4 -1.69 18.81 -13.72
C ARG A 4 -2.22 19.81 -12.70
N THR A 5 -2.75 20.93 -13.19
CA THR A 5 -3.34 21.97 -12.35
C THR A 5 -4.78 21.60 -11.96
N PHE A 6 -5.35 22.37 -11.04
CA PHE A 6 -6.75 22.23 -10.64
C PHE A 6 -7.69 22.52 -11.82
N GLU A 7 -8.64 21.62 -12.05
CA GLU A 7 -9.71 21.77 -13.03
C GLU A 7 -11.01 21.28 -12.40
N THR A 8 -12.12 21.99 -12.64
CA THR A 8 -13.43 21.59 -12.14
C THR A 8 -14.53 22.11 -13.05
N ASP A 9 -15.65 21.38 -13.07
CA ASP A 9 -16.87 21.80 -13.73
C ASP A 9 -17.56 22.93 -12.93
N GLU A 10 -18.00 23.99 -13.62
CA GLU A 10 -18.52 25.20 -12.98
C GLU A 10 -19.80 24.93 -12.19
N GLU A 11 -20.71 24.10 -12.71
CA GLU A 11 -21.97 23.77 -12.06
C GLU A 11 -21.72 22.98 -10.77
N LYS A 12 -20.85 21.96 -10.84
CA LYS A 12 -20.45 21.17 -9.66
C LYS A 12 -19.73 22.02 -8.63
N TRP A 13 -18.90 22.97 -9.04
CA TRP A 13 -18.22 23.88 -8.13
C TRP A 13 -19.21 24.77 -7.37
N VAL A 14 -20.25 25.28 -8.05
CA VAL A 14 -21.32 26.05 -7.41
C VAL A 14 -22.08 25.21 -6.38
N GLN A 15 -22.45 23.98 -6.73
CA GLN A 15 -23.13 23.06 -5.82
C GLN A 15 -22.26 22.73 -4.59
N PHE A 16 -20.96 22.48 -4.80
CA PHE A 16 -20.02 22.21 -3.72
C PHE A 16 -19.86 23.40 -2.76
N LYS A 17 -19.80 24.64 -3.27
CA LYS A 17 -19.81 25.85 -2.44
C LYS A 17 -21.08 25.96 -1.60
N ALA A 18 -22.24 25.67 -2.19
CA ALA A 18 -23.51 25.71 -1.48
C ALA A 18 -23.58 24.66 -0.36
N LEU A 19 -23.06 23.45 -0.59
CA LEU A 19 -22.94 22.42 0.44
C LEU A 19 -22.02 22.85 1.59
N CYS A 20 -20.83 23.38 1.28
CA CYS A 20 -19.91 23.89 2.30
C CYS A 20 -20.55 25.01 3.13
N ALA A 21 -21.30 25.92 2.50
CA ALA A 21 -22.02 26.98 3.18
C ALA A 21 -23.10 26.44 4.11
N LYS A 22 -23.87 25.43 3.66
CA LYS A 22 -24.92 24.76 4.46
C LYS A 22 -24.32 24.04 5.68
N GLU A 23 -23.16 23.43 5.53
CA GLU A 23 -22.46 22.73 6.60
C GLU A 23 -21.68 23.68 7.54
N GLY A 24 -21.57 24.97 7.20
CA GLY A 24 -20.77 25.93 7.96
C GLY A 24 -19.27 25.65 7.90
N VAL A 25 -18.81 24.91 6.90
CA VAL A 25 -17.41 24.48 6.76
C VAL A 25 -16.73 25.27 5.66
N LYS A 26 -15.47 25.67 5.90
CA LYS A 26 -14.65 26.31 4.86
C LYS A 26 -14.35 25.30 3.75
N ILE A 27 -14.52 25.72 2.50
CA ILE A 27 -14.21 24.93 1.31
C ILE A 27 -12.78 24.36 1.37
N GLY A 28 -11.81 25.20 1.72
CA GLY A 28 -10.41 24.77 1.86
C GLY A 28 -10.21 23.65 2.88
N LYS A 29 -11.01 23.60 3.95
CA LYS A 29 -10.96 22.51 4.92
C LYS A 29 -11.38 21.19 4.29
N LYS A 30 -12.50 21.17 3.56
CA LYS A 30 -12.97 19.97 2.85
C LYS A 30 -11.97 19.49 1.79
N LEU A 31 -11.33 20.42 1.08
CA LEU A 31 -10.30 20.08 0.10
C LEU A 31 -9.06 19.47 0.77
N ASN A 32 -8.59 20.05 1.87
CA ASN A 32 -7.46 19.49 2.63
C ASN A 32 -7.81 18.11 3.22
N ASP A 33 -9.00 17.95 3.81
CA ASP A 33 -9.45 16.67 4.34
C ASP A 33 -9.48 15.59 3.23
N PHE A 34 -9.90 15.96 2.01
CA PHE A 34 -9.86 15.08 0.85
C PHE A 34 -8.42 14.75 0.41
N ILE A 35 -7.54 15.76 0.32
CA ILE A 35 -6.13 15.57 -0.04
C ILE A 35 -5.44 14.64 0.97
N ASP A 36 -5.65 14.85 2.27
CA ASP A 36 -5.07 14.02 3.32
C ASP A 36 -5.57 12.57 3.23
N LYS A 37 -6.85 12.38 2.91
CA LYS A 37 -7.43 11.06 2.68
C LYS A 37 -6.80 10.38 1.47
N GLU A 38 -6.70 11.08 0.34
CA GLU A 38 -6.09 10.54 -0.89
C GLU A 38 -4.61 10.20 -0.69
N ILE A 39 -3.82 11.05 -0.01
CA ILE A 39 -2.42 10.75 0.33
C ILE A 39 -2.32 9.54 1.26
N LYS A 40 -3.26 9.39 2.20
CA LYS A 40 -3.26 8.25 3.13
C LYS A 40 -3.64 6.95 2.43
N GLU A 41 -4.63 6.98 1.55
CA GLU A 41 -5.17 5.79 0.87
C GLU A 41 -4.31 5.37 -0.33
N HIS A 42 -3.77 6.35 -1.06
CA HIS A 42 -3.06 6.15 -2.32
C HIS A 42 -1.63 6.70 -2.34
N GLY A 43 -1.07 7.03 -1.18
CA GLY A 43 0.31 7.49 -1.03
C GLY A 43 1.32 6.42 -1.44
N ASP A 44 2.05 5.85 -0.48
CA ASP A 44 3.04 4.81 -0.77
C ASP A 44 2.47 3.44 -1.14
N GLY A 45 1.15 3.30 -1.08
CA GLY A 45 0.46 2.09 -1.48
C GLY A 45 0.46 1.93 -3.00
N ASN A 46 0.73 0.71 -3.47
CA ASN A 46 0.50 0.37 -4.85
C ASN A 46 -1.03 0.42 -5.14
N PRO A 47 -1.53 1.27 -6.06
CA PRO A 47 -2.96 1.44 -6.33
C PRO A 47 -3.68 0.18 -6.80
N ALA A 48 -2.93 -0.82 -7.27
CA ALA A 48 -3.49 -2.11 -7.68
C ALA A 48 -3.91 -3.01 -6.51
N PHE A 49 -3.52 -2.65 -5.28
CA PHE A 49 -3.71 -3.50 -4.10
C PHE A 49 -4.42 -2.75 -2.98
N THR A 50 -5.56 -3.29 -2.51
CA THR A 50 -6.27 -2.77 -1.32
C THR A 50 -6.00 -3.66 -0.12
N LEU A 51 -5.98 -3.09 1.08
CA LEU A 51 -5.71 -3.82 2.34
C LEU A 51 -6.65 -5.02 2.55
N ASP A 52 -7.86 -4.97 1.98
CA ASP A 52 -8.87 -6.03 2.05
C ASP A 52 -8.39 -7.34 1.38
N GLN A 53 -7.43 -7.26 0.45
CA GLN A 53 -6.85 -8.42 -0.23
C GLN A 53 -5.82 -9.18 0.61
N PHE A 54 -5.45 -8.64 1.78
CA PHE A 54 -4.38 -9.15 2.64
C PHE A 54 -4.91 -9.76 3.95
N VAL A 55 -6.23 -9.76 4.15
CA VAL A 55 -6.90 -10.20 5.39
C VAL A 55 -6.59 -11.67 5.74
N ASP A 56 -6.31 -12.49 4.72
CA ASP A 56 -6.11 -13.94 4.89
C ASP A 56 -4.65 -14.35 5.13
N ASN A 57 -3.71 -13.40 5.18
CA ASN A 57 -2.30 -13.74 5.21
C ASN A 57 -1.53 -12.91 6.27
N PRO A 58 -1.59 -13.31 7.56
CA PRO A 58 -0.98 -12.59 8.67
C PRO A 58 0.56 -12.49 8.60
N GLY A 59 1.21 -13.23 7.69
CA GLY A 59 2.63 -13.11 7.39
C GLY A 59 2.96 -12.19 6.22
N MET A 60 1.98 -11.55 5.59
CA MET A 60 2.20 -10.74 4.40
C MET A 60 2.82 -9.39 4.78
N GLN A 61 4.06 -9.20 4.38
CA GLN A 61 4.79 -7.96 4.59
C GLN A 61 4.71 -7.11 3.34
N ALA A 62 4.38 -5.83 3.52
CA ALA A 62 4.46 -4.86 2.43
C ALA A 62 5.91 -4.75 1.95
N VAL A 63 6.11 -4.92 0.65
CA VAL A 63 7.40 -4.68 -0.01
C VAL A 63 7.45 -3.21 -0.48
N PRO A 64 8.63 -2.59 -0.59
CA PRO A 64 8.77 -1.27 -1.18
C PRO A 64 8.19 -1.26 -2.60
N ALA A 65 7.58 -0.13 -3.00
CA ALA A 65 7.12 0.02 -4.37
C ALA A 65 8.31 0.00 -5.35
N PHE A 66 8.08 -0.46 -6.59
CA PHE A 66 9.14 -0.65 -7.59
C PHE A 66 9.98 0.61 -7.86
N TYR A 67 9.36 1.79 -7.79
CA TYR A 67 10.01 3.09 -8.02
C TYR A 67 10.69 3.68 -6.78
N ARG A 68 10.73 2.97 -5.65
CA ARG A 68 11.44 3.42 -4.45
C ARG A 68 12.95 3.42 -4.64
N THR A 69 13.64 4.21 -3.82
CA THR A 69 15.09 4.40 -3.95
C THR A 69 15.84 3.13 -3.56
N ALA A 70 17.10 3.02 -4.00
CA ALA A 70 17.94 1.91 -3.58
C ALA A 70 18.07 1.82 -2.04
N GLU A 71 18.13 2.96 -1.35
CA GLU A 71 18.18 3.04 0.11
C GLU A 71 16.93 2.44 0.78
N ASP A 72 15.74 2.69 0.25
CA ASP A 72 14.49 2.11 0.74
C ASP A 72 14.49 0.58 0.57
N TRP A 73 15.01 0.10 -0.56
CA TRP A 73 15.16 -1.33 -0.84
C TRP A 73 16.22 -1.99 0.05
N GLU A 74 17.37 -1.33 0.27
CA GLU A 74 18.42 -1.82 1.16
C GLU A 74 17.93 -1.94 2.59
N LYS A 75 17.19 -0.95 3.08
CA LYS A 75 16.57 -0.98 4.41
C LYS A 75 15.53 -2.09 4.53
N TYR A 76 14.67 -2.24 3.53
CA TYR A 76 13.70 -3.34 3.52
C TYR A 76 14.41 -4.70 3.55
N LEU A 77 15.45 -4.88 2.76
CA LEU A 77 16.24 -6.10 2.74
C LEU A 77 16.90 -6.34 4.09
N SER A 78 17.53 -5.34 4.72
CA SER A 78 18.17 -5.51 6.04
C SER A 78 17.17 -5.93 7.11
N ASP A 79 15.99 -5.32 7.11
CA ASP A 79 14.96 -5.54 8.13
C ASP A 79 14.30 -6.93 8.00
N ASN A 80 14.27 -7.49 6.78
CA ASN A 80 13.56 -8.74 6.47
C ASN A 80 14.47 -9.92 6.11
N LEU A 81 15.79 -9.72 6.00
CA LEU A 81 16.77 -10.74 5.56
C LEU A 81 16.72 -12.00 6.44
N THR A 82 16.69 -11.83 7.75
CA THR A 82 16.68 -12.93 8.72
C THR A 82 15.42 -13.79 8.58
N GLN A 83 14.27 -13.13 8.34
CA GLN A 83 13.01 -13.81 8.13
C GLN A 83 13.00 -14.58 6.82
N TYR A 84 13.50 -13.98 5.73
CA TYR A 84 13.66 -14.66 4.45
C TYR A 84 14.55 -15.91 4.57
N GLN A 85 15.72 -15.79 5.22
CA GLN A 85 16.63 -16.91 5.45
C GLN A 85 15.97 -18.05 6.23
N THR A 86 15.18 -17.70 7.25
CA THR A 86 14.45 -18.68 8.08
C THR A 86 13.40 -19.42 7.26
N GLN A 87 12.60 -18.69 6.46
CA GLN A 87 11.58 -19.30 5.59
C GLN A 87 12.20 -20.24 4.55
N VAL A 88 13.31 -19.84 3.91
CA VAL A 88 14.03 -20.69 2.95
C VAL A 88 14.56 -21.95 3.62
N MET A 89 15.12 -21.84 4.84
CA MET A 89 15.62 -23.00 5.58
C MET A 89 14.49 -23.99 5.93
N GLN A 90 13.35 -23.49 6.42
CA GLN A 90 12.18 -24.30 6.74
C GLN A 90 11.60 -24.98 5.49
N ALA A 91 11.48 -24.26 4.38
CA ALA A 91 11.00 -24.81 3.11
C ALA A 91 11.93 -25.94 2.61
N ARG A 92 13.25 -25.77 2.71
CA ARG A 92 14.23 -26.82 2.38
C ARG A 92 14.08 -28.05 3.26
N GLN A 93 13.92 -27.89 4.56
CA GLN A 93 13.70 -29.01 5.48
C GLN A 93 12.40 -29.76 5.18
N ALA A 94 11.32 -29.04 4.87
CA ALA A 94 10.04 -29.67 4.52
C ALA A 94 10.13 -30.50 3.24
N VAL A 95 10.84 -30.01 2.21
CA VAL A 95 11.09 -30.78 0.98
C VAL A 95 11.88 -32.05 1.27
N LEU A 96 12.95 -31.96 2.06
CA LEU A 96 13.78 -33.11 2.43
C LEU A 96 12.99 -34.16 3.24
N GLN A 97 12.16 -33.73 4.18
CA GLN A 97 11.29 -34.63 4.95
C GLN A 97 10.26 -35.35 4.07
N LYS A 98 9.68 -34.65 3.10
CA LYS A 98 8.76 -35.24 2.13
C LYS A 98 9.46 -36.29 1.27
N GLN A 99 10.64 -35.96 0.75
CA GLN A 99 11.45 -36.89 -0.04
C GLN A 99 11.87 -38.13 0.77
N SER A 100 12.22 -37.97 2.05
CA SER A 100 12.52 -39.10 2.93
C SER A 100 11.31 -40.02 3.10
N ARG A 101 10.11 -39.46 3.37
CA ARG A 101 8.87 -40.25 3.53
C ARG A 101 8.48 -41.01 2.26
N ASP A 102 8.72 -40.42 1.09
CA ASP A 102 8.41 -41.05 -0.19
C ASP A 102 9.41 -42.18 -0.55
N MET A 103 10.60 -42.22 0.08
CA MET A 103 11.56 -43.33 -0.08
C MET A 103 11.34 -44.50 0.90
N ASP A 104 10.59 -44.29 1.98
CA ASP A 104 10.29 -45.31 2.99
C ASP A 104 8.99 -46.11 2.70
N LEU A 105 8.32 -45.85 1.57
CA LEU A 105 7.12 -46.53 1.06
C LEU A 105 7.43 -47.41 -0.17
#